data_AF-A0A2E7B9R2-F1
#
_entry.id   AF-A0A2E7B9R2-F1
#
_cell.length_a   1.000
_cell.length_b   1.000
_cell.length_c   1.000
_cell.angle_alpha   90.00
_cell.angle_beta   90.00
_cell.angle_gamma   90.00
#
_symmetry.space_group_name_H-M   'P 1'
#
loop_
_entity.id
_entity.type
_entity.pdbx_description
1 polymer ?
#
loop_
_entity_poly.entity_id
_entity_poly.type
_entity_poly.pdbx_seq_one_letter_code
_entity_poly.pdbx_strand_id
1 'polypeptide(L)'
;MRLAVLLFFPMFLAGCAWFLDPGVVPDRTVPSDEVAAPGQIPTASEGAMCGGIAAIQCEEGLTCIYDDGVCHSMADGAGTCRKTGPICTKEYRPVCGCDGKTYGNRCEAYAAGVSVALPGECDVKES
;
A
#
# COMPACT_ATOMS: atom_id res chain seq x y z
N MET A 1 -53.02 3.81 56.60
CA MET A 1 -52.37 2.67 55.92
C MET A 1 -50.97 3.12 55.55
N ARG A 2 -49.97 2.48 56.17
CA ARG A 2 -48.59 2.99 56.33
C ARG A 2 -47.72 2.82 55.07
N LEU A 3 -46.75 3.72 54.94
CA LEU A 3 -45.58 3.71 54.06
C LEU A 3 -44.83 2.36 54.01
N ALA A 4 -44.26 2.03 52.84
CA ALA A 4 -42.93 1.44 52.57
C ALA A 4 -42.91 1.06 51.06
N VAL A 5 -42.28 1.77 50.12
CA VAL A 5 -40.86 2.09 49.96
C VAL A 5 -39.97 0.87 50.16
N LEU A 6 -39.35 0.46 49.04
CA LEU A 6 -38.20 -0.44 48.89
C LEU A 6 -38.44 -1.89 49.28
N LEU A 7 -38.46 -2.80 48.30
CA LEU A 7 -37.78 -4.09 48.39
C LEU A 7 -37.64 -4.74 46.99
N PHE A 8 -36.39 -4.75 46.52
CA PHE A 8 -35.77 -5.72 45.60
C PHE A 8 -35.96 -5.61 44.07
N PHE A 9 -35.29 -4.60 43.51
CA PHE A 9 -34.27 -4.82 42.47
C PHE A 9 -33.33 -5.95 42.98
N PRO A 10 -33.17 -7.11 42.29
CA PRO A 10 -32.38 -7.17 41.06
C PRO A 10 -32.78 -8.35 40.14
N MET A 11 -33.57 -8.10 39.09
CA MET A 11 -33.70 -9.06 37.99
C MET A 11 -33.17 -8.43 36.70
N PHE A 12 -31.96 -7.85 36.80
CA PHE A 12 -31.25 -7.24 35.66
C PHE A 12 -29.74 -7.49 35.69
N LEU A 13 -29.26 -8.47 36.47
CA LEU A 13 -27.83 -8.79 36.60
C LEU A 13 -27.55 -10.29 36.41
N ALA A 14 -28.10 -10.90 35.36
CA ALA A 14 -27.65 -12.21 34.89
C ALA A 14 -27.32 -12.20 33.38
N GLY A 15 -27.03 -11.02 32.82
CA GLY A 15 -26.80 -10.85 31.38
C GLY A 15 -25.34 -10.62 30.96
N CYS A 16 -24.40 -10.36 31.88
CA CYS A 16 -23.04 -9.95 31.46
C CYS A 16 -21.87 -10.53 32.28
N ALA A 17 -22.09 -11.42 33.26
CA ALA A 17 -21.06 -11.74 34.26
C ALA A 17 -20.54 -13.20 34.28
N TRP A 18 -20.86 -14.05 33.31
CA TRP A 18 -20.34 -15.43 33.27
C TRP A 18 -19.52 -15.79 32.03
N PHE A 19 -19.18 -14.84 31.16
CA PHE A 19 -18.31 -15.10 30.00
C PHE A 19 -17.28 -14.00 29.77
N LEU A 20 -16.70 -13.48 30.86
CA LEU A 20 -15.41 -12.81 30.83
C LEU A 20 -14.42 -13.70 31.59
N ASP A 21 -13.98 -14.78 30.94
CA ASP A 21 -12.71 -15.42 31.27
C ASP A 21 -11.59 -14.42 30.98
N PRO A 22 -10.87 -13.91 31.99
CA PRO A 22 -9.74 -13.04 31.79
C PRO A 22 -8.53 -13.94 31.49
N GLY A 23 -8.38 -14.40 30.24
CA GLY A 23 -7.18 -15.19 29.93
C GLY A 23 -7.14 -15.95 28.62
N VAL A 24 -8.25 -16.08 27.89
CA VAL A 24 -8.23 -16.68 26.55
C VAL A 24 -8.58 -15.59 25.54
N VAL A 25 -7.60 -14.75 25.23
CA VAL A 25 -7.53 -14.32 23.83
C VAL A 25 -7.37 -15.61 23.02
N PRO A 26 -8.22 -15.91 22.03
CA PRO A 26 -7.82 -16.88 21.03
C PRO A 26 -6.50 -16.34 20.50
N ASP A 27 -5.43 -17.07 20.76
CA ASP A 27 -4.13 -16.80 20.16
C ASP A 27 -4.41 -16.72 18.66
N ARG A 28 -4.23 -15.52 18.08
CA ARG A 28 -4.40 -15.32 16.64
C ARG A 28 -3.21 -15.90 15.91
N THR A 29 -2.74 -17.07 16.32
CA THR A 29 -1.96 -17.94 15.46
C THR A 29 -2.92 -18.53 14.46
N VAL A 30 -3.20 -17.74 13.42
CA VAL A 30 -3.82 -18.26 12.20
C VAL A 30 -2.89 -19.39 11.73
N PRO A 31 -3.40 -20.64 11.61
CA PRO A 31 -2.62 -21.73 11.05
C PRO A 31 -2.08 -21.30 9.69
N SER A 32 -0.83 -21.61 9.38
CA SER A 32 -0.19 -21.24 8.10
C SER A 32 -0.93 -21.76 6.87
N ASP A 33 -1.89 -22.66 7.06
CA ASP A 33 -2.73 -23.27 6.02
C ASP A 33 -4.07 -22.52 5.81
N GLU A 34 -4.47 -21.60 6.71
CA GLU A 34 -5.69 -20.78 6.62
C GLU A 34 -5.42 -19.31 6.28
N VAL A 35 -4.16 -18.86 6.36
CA VAL A 35 -3.73 -17.67 5.64
C VAL A 35 -3.81 -18.05 4.16
N ALA A 36 -4.81 -17.52 3.43
CA ALA A 36 -4.75 -17.54 1.97
C ALA A 36 -3.33 -17.13 1.59
N ALA A 37 -2.59 -18.00 0.88
CA ALA A 37 -1.16 -17.84 0.66
C ALA A 37 -0.84 -16.35 0.42
N PRO A 38 0.18 -15.74 1.06
CA PRO A 38 0.49 -14.35 0.83
C PRO A 38 0.84 -14.19 -0.66
N GLY A 39 -0.15 -13.86 -1.49
CA GLY A 39 0.01 -14.20 -2.91
C GLY A 39 -1.25 -14.47 -3.70
N GLN A 40 -2.28 -13.64 -3.58
CA GLN A 40 -2.99 -13.27 -4.80
C GLN A 40 -3.36 -11.80 -4.74
N ILE A 41 -2.34 -10.93 -4.59
CA ILE A 41 -2.52 -9.57 -5.09
C ILE A 41 -2.79 -9.74 -6.59
N PRO A 42 -3.82 -9.11 -7.18
CA PRO A 42 -4.02 -9.19 -8.63
C PRO A 42 -2.70 -8.84 -9.32
N THR A 43 -2.12 -9.84 -10.00
CA THR A 43 -0.89 -9.68 -10.77
C THR A 43 -1.26 -9.30 -12.20
N ALA A 44 -0.70 -8.20 -12.66
CA ALA A 44 -0.90 -7.66 -13.98
C ALA A 44 0.27 -8.03 -14.90
N SER A 45 -0.09 -8.52 -16.09
CA SER A 45 0.86 -8.84 -17.15
C SER A 45 1.42 -7.59 -17.82
N GLU A 46 2.40 -7.76 -18.71
CA GLU A 46 3.00 -6.65 -19.45
C GLU A 46 1.95 -5.85 -20.23
N GLY A 47 1.97 -4.52 -20.07
CA GLY A 47 1.00 -3.61 -20.68
C GLY A 47 -0.31 -3.45 -19.89
N ALA A 48 -0.56 -4.25 -18.86
CA ALA A 48 -1.73 -4.10 -17.99
C ALA A 48 -1.52 -3.01 -16.92
N MET A 49 -2.62 -2.57 -16.31
CA MET A 49 -2.61 -1.56 -15.26
C MET A 49 -2.02 -2.09 -13.95
N CYS A 50 -1.34 -1.23 -13.21
CA CYS A 50 -0.78 -1.53 -11.89
C CYS A 50 -0.94 -0.35 -10.92
N GLY A 51 -0.71 -0.59 -9.64
CA GLY A 51 -0.93 0.40 -8.59
C GLY A 51 -2.42 0.69 -8.39
N GLY A 52 -2.75 1.97 -8.24
CA GLY A 52 -4.09 2.44 -7.96
C GLY A 52 -4.59 2.03 -6.57
N ILE A 53 -5.86 2.32 -6.29
CA ILE A 53 -6.52 1.95 -5.02
C ILE A 53 -6.59 0.43 -4.81
N ALA A 54 -6.53 -0.35 -5.89
CA ALA A 54 -6.52 -1.80 -5.87
C ALA A 54 -5.12 -2.39 -5.59
N ALA A 55 -4.08 -1.56 -5.53
CA ALA A 55 -2.70 -1.95 -5.31
C ALA A 55 -2.25 -3.13 -6.21
N ILE A 56 -2.69 -3.13 -7.48
CA ILE A 56 -2.41 -4.20 -8.45
C ILE A 56 -0.90 -4.27 -8.66
N GLN A 57 -0.31 -5.46 -8.49
CA GLN A 57 1.12 -5.67 -8.65
C GLN A 57 1.41 -6.17 -10.05
N CYS A 58 2.62 -5.94 -10.55
CA CYS A 58 3.05 -6.55 -11.79
C CYS A 58 3.56 -7.98 -11.58
N GLU A 59 3.48 -8.81 -12.61
CA GLU A 59 4.15 -10.11 -12.64
C GLU A 59 5.69 -9.98 -12.45
N GLU A 60 6.35 -11.09 -12.12
CA GLU A 60 7.79 -11.12 -11.91
C GLU A 60 8.56 -10.61 -13.15
N GLY A 61 9.57 -9.77 -12.92
CA GLY A 61 10.37 -9.16 -14.00
C GLY A 61 9.75 -7.93 -14.65
N LEU A 62 8.58 -7.48 -14.19
CA LEU A 62 7.95 -6.24 -14.61
C LEU A 62 8.02 -5.18 -13.50
N THR A 63 8.03 -3.92 -13.90
CA THR A 63 7.96 -2.77 -12.99
C THR A 63 6.72 -1.95 -13.29
N CYS A 64 6.05 -1.49 -12.24
CA CYS A 64 4.93 -0.58 -12.38
C CYS A 64 5.45 0.83 -12.71
N ILE A 65 5.19 1.29 -13.94
CA ILE A 65 5.61 2.62 -14.40
C ILE A 65 4.41 3.54 -14.43
N TYR A 66 4.49 4.62 -13.67
CA TYR A 66 3.50 5.69 -13.62
C TYR A 66 3.77 6.73 -14.71
N ASP A 67 2.72 7.47 -15.07
CA ASP A 67 2.88 8.69 -15.84
C ASP A 67 3.63 9.76 -15.02
N ASP A 68 4.31 10.66 -15.72
CA ASP A 68 5.14 11.68 -15.10
C ASP A 68 4.31 12.56 -14.13
N GLY A 69 4.79 12.79 -12.91
CA GLY A 69 4.10 13.59 -11.90
C GLY A 69 3.13 12.82 -11.00
N VAL A 70 2.74 11.60 -11.38
CA VAL A 70 1.75 10.81 -10.62
C VAL A 70 2.25 10.50 -9.22
N CYS A 71 3.49 10.01 -9.07
CA CYS A 71 4.03 9.67 -7.75
C CYS A 71 4.29 10.88 -6.84
N HIS A 72 4.35 12.10 -7.41
CA HIS A 72 4.48 13.32 -6.62
C HIS A 72 3.13 13.85 -6.12
N SER A 73 2.07 13.61 -6.91
CA SER A 73 0.79 14.33 -6.74
C SER A 73 -0.38 13.44 -6.32
N MET A 74 -0.25 12.12 -6.47
CA MET A 74 -1.33 11.15 -6.26
C MET A 74 -0.85 9.99 -5.37
N ALA A 75 -1.49 9.80 -4.23
CA ALA A 75 -1.18 8.69 -3.32
C ALA A 75 -1.55 7.32 -3.93
N ASP A 76 -2.70 7.25 -4.60
CA ASP A 76 -3.20 6.03 -5.27
C ASP A 76 -2.92 6.08 -6.78
N GLY A 77 -1.71 6.49 -7.15
CA GLY A 77 -1.28 6.56 -8.54
C GLY A 77 -1.41 5.19 -9.23
N ALA A 78 -1.92 5.18 -10.46
CA ALA A 78 -1.98 3.98 -11.31
C ALA A 78 -1.00 4.12 -12.49
N GLY A 79 -0.42 3.00 -12.90
CA GLY A 79 0.58 2.92 -13.94
C GLY A 79 0.36 1.75 -14.88
N THR A 80 1.38 1.44 -15.67
CA THR A 80 1.41 0.27 -16.57
C THR A 80 2.58 -0.62 -16.21
N CYS A 81 2.37 -1.93 -16.18
CA CYS A 81 3.44 -2.91 -16.03
C CYS A 81 4.31 -2.95 -17.29
N ARG A 82 5.61 -2.69 -17.13
CA ARG A 82 6.57 -2.71 -18.24
C ARG A 82 7.87 -3.36 -17.85
N LYS A 83 8.57 -3.94 -18.82
CA LYS A 83 9.97 -4.39 -18.64
C LYS A 83 10.89 -3.17 -18.49
N THR A 84 11.84 -3.24 -17.58
CA THR A 84 12.87 -2.20 -17.40
C THR A 84 14.16 -2.58 -18.14
N GLY A 85 15.11 -1.65 -18.21
CA GLY A 85 16.37 -1.83 -18.94
C GLY A 85 16.37 -1.52 -20.46
N PRO A 86 15.64 -0.50 -20.97
CA PRO A 86 15.85 -0.05 -22.34
C PRO A 86 17.27 0.49 -22.55
N ILE A 87 17.72 0.47 -23.80
CA ILE A 87 18.94 1.15 -24.22
C ILE A 87 18.62 2.65 -24.31
N CYS A 88 19.36 3.45 -23.54
CA CYS A 88 19.15 4.89 -23.47
C CYS A 88 20.21 5.68 -24.25
N THR A 89 19.79 6.79 -24.84
CA THR A 89 20.71 7.80 -25.37
C THR A 89 21.45 8.50 -24.22
N LYS A 90 22.58 9.13 -24.54
CA LYS A 90 23.37 9.93 -23.59
C LYS A 90 23.02 11.42 -23.62
N GLU A 91 21.81 11.75 -24.07
CA GLU A 91 21.28 13.11 -23.99
C GLU A 91 21.04 13.48 -22.52
N TYR A 92 21.50 14.65 -22.11
CA TYR A 92 21.26 15.15 -20.77
C TYR A 92 20.03 16.08 -20.76
N ARG A 93 18.92 15.55 -20.24
CA ARG A 93 17.64 16.24 -20.00
C ARG A 93 17.10 15.75 -18.66
N PRO A 94 17.60 16.31 -17.54
CA PRO A 94 17.44 15.70 -16.23
C PRO A 94 15.99 15.61 -15.78
N VAL A 95 15.71 14.59 -14.96
CA VAL A 95 14.41 14.34 -14.32
C VAL A 95 14.62 13.90 -12.88
N CYS A 96 13.67 14.25 -12.01
CA CYS A 96 13.62 13.80 -10.64
C CYS A 96 12.77 12.53 -10.58
N GLY A 97 13.35 11.43 -10.09
CA GLY A 97 12.66 10.16 -9.92
C GLY A 97 11.74 10.16 -8.70
N CYS A 98 10.75 9.26 -8.68
CA CYS A 98 9.91 9.02 -7.50
C CYS A 98 10.70 8.53 -6.27
N ASP A 99 11.92 8.04 -6.47
CA ASP A 99 12.86 7.64 -5.42
C ASP A 99 13.70 8.81 -4.89
N GLY A 100 13.44 10.04 -5.35
CA GLY A 100 14.15 11.25 -4.94
C GLY A 100 15.54 11.40 -5.55
N LYS A 101 15.91 10.59 -6.56
CA LYS A 101 17.19 10.71 -7.27
C LYS A 101 17.04 11.43 -8.61
N THR A 102 18.05 12.22 -8.95
CA THR A 102 18.18 12.81 -10.27
C THR A 102 18.71 11.79 -11.27
N TYR A 103 18.04 11.68 -12.42
CA TYR A 103 18.49 10.88 -13.56
C TYR A 103 18.85 11.79 -14.73
N GLY A 104 19.85 11.39 -15.53
CA GLY A 104 20.35 12.20 -16.66
C GLY A 104 19.31 12.43 -17.74
N ASN A 105 18.38 11.48 -17.92
CA ASN A 105 17.16 11.65 -18.70
C ASN A 105 16.05 10.67 -18.28
N ARG A 106 14.86 10.87 -18.83
CA ARG A 106 13.68 10.00 -18.61
C ARG A 106 13.93 8.52 -18.91
N CYS A 107 14.72 8.22 -19.94
CA CYS A 107 15.03 6.83 -20.28
C CYS A 107 15.90 6.19 -19.18
N GLU A 108 16.92 6.88 -18.69
CA GLU A 108 17.79 6.38 -17.63
C GLU A 108 17.01 6.13 -16.32
N ALA A 109 16.03 6.99 -15.98
CA ALA A 109 15.11 6.74 -14.86
C ALA A 109 14.30 5.44 -15.05
N TYR A 110 13.68 5.30 -16.22
CA TYR A 110 12.90 4.10 -16.55
C TYR A 110 13.77 2.83 -16.61
N ALA A 111 15.02 2.93 -17.07
CA ALA A 111 15.97 1.82 -17.06
C ALA A 111 16.34 1.36 -15.65
N ALA A 112 16.32 2.28 -14.68
CA ALA A 112 16.44 1.96 -13.27
C ALA A 112 15.12 1.49 -12.63
N GLY A 113 14.02 1.39 -13.39
CA GLY A 113 12.70 1.05 -12.89
C GLY A 113 12.03 2.15 -12.08
N VAL A 114 12.41 3.41 -12.32
CA VAL A 114 11.90 4.56 -11.58
C VAL A 114 11.05 5.43 -12.49
N SER A 115 9.85 5.78 -12.02
CA SER A 115 8.96 6.72 -12.70
C SER A 115 9.40 8.17 -12.43
N VAL A 116 9.04 9.09 -13.32
CA VAL A 116 9.41 10.50 -13.17
C VAL A 116 8.43 11.20 -12.24
N ALA A 117 8.95 11.80 -11.17
CA ALA A 117 8.20 12.68 -10.28
C ALA A 117 8.08 14.08 -10.87
N LEU A 118 9.19 14.69 -11.27
CA LEU A 118 9.22 16.07 -11.76
C LEU A 118 10.23 16.23 -12.90
N PRO A 119 9.99 17.15 -13.85
CA PRO A 119 11.02 17.55 -14.81
C PRO A 119 12.15 18.32 -14.09
N GLY A 120 13.37 18.21 -14.60
CA GLY A 120 14.55 18.80 -13.97
C GLY A 120 15.15 17.92 -12.88
N GLU A 121 16.22 18.37 -12.24
CA GLU A 121 16.86 17.63 -11.15
C GLU A 121 16.00 17.61 -9.89
N CYS A 122 16.23 16.65 -8.99
CA CYS A 122 15.60 16.70 -7.67
C CYS A 122 16.17 17.84 -6.83
N ASP A 123 15.28 18.62 -6.21
CA ASP A 123 15.67 19.59 -5.20
C ASP A 123 16.11 18.84 -3.93
N VAL A 124 17.42 18.73 -3.71
CA VAL A 124 17.98 18.30 -2.41
C VAL A 124 17.81 19.44 -1.41
N LYS A 125 16.58 19.63 -0.91
CA LYS A 125 16.42 20.44 0.30
C LYS A 125 16.85 19.60 1.48
N GLU A 126 18.12 19.75 1.83
CA GLU A 126 18.66 19.40 3.14
C GLU A 126 17.81 20.14 4.20
N SER A 127 17.01 19.37 4.95
CA SER A 127 16.17 19.84 6.05
C SER A 127 16.73 19.37 7.38
#